data_AF-A0A831PUU7-F1
#
_entry.id   AF-A0A831PUU7-F1
#
_cell.length_a   1.000
_cell.length_b   1.000
_cell.length_c   1.000
_cell.angle_alpha   90.00
_cell.angle_beta   90.00
_cell.angle_gamma   90.00
#
_symmetry.space_group_name_H-M   'P 1'
#
loop_
_entity.id
_entity.type
_entity.pdbx_description
1 polymer ?
#
loop_
_entity_poly.entity_id
_entity_poly.type
_entity_poly.pdbx_seq_one_letter_code
_entity_poly.pdbx_strand_id
1 'polypeptide(L)'
;MQNPQALQRFAIPGQLEFVSRGDNFTVAEVTNAHATASIALQGAHVMTWAPKGQQPVIWLSSDAKLAAGKSIRGGVPICWPWFGPHATDAAKPGHGHARTVPWEVIETRALPGGATELTFQLVESDATRAVWPHATPVQAIITVGKDLTVELVTRNNEKAPVTIGEALHTYF
;
A
#
# COMPACT_ATOMS: atom_id res chain seq x y z
N MET A 1 -12.77 4.36 1.23
CA MET A 1 -12.01 3.09 1.19
C MET A 1 -12.99 1.95 1.03
N GLN A 2 -12.58 0.82 0.45
CA GLN A 2 -13.46 -0.33 0.24
C GLN A 2 -13.97 -0.88 1.59
N ASN A 3 -15.28 -1.14 1.66
CA ASN A 3 -15.92 -1.77 2.81
C ASN A 3 -15.40 -3.22 2.96
N PRO A 4 -14.96 -3.66 4.14
CA PRO A 4 -14.52 -5.05 4.37
C PRO A 4 -15.48 -6.12 3.86
N GLN A 5 -16.81 -5.91 3.96
CA GLN A 5 -17.78 -6.87 3.44
C GLN A 5 -17.67 -7.07 1.92
N ALA A 6 -17.40 -5.99 1.18
CA ALA A 6 -17.19 -6.06 -0.27
C ALA A 6 -15.84 -6.70 -0.63
N LEU A 7 -14.89 -6.70 0.30
CA LEU A 7 -13.57 -7.32 0.14
C LEU A 7 -13.56 -8.81 0.44
N GLN A 8 -14.65 -9.38 0.96
CA GLN A 8 -14.72 -10.80 1.31
C GLN A 8 -14.42 -11.72 0.10
N ARG A 9 -14.71 -11.26 -1.12
CA ARG A 9 -14.35 -11.97 -2.37
C ARG A 9 -12.84 -12.12 -2.60
N PHE A 10 -12.03 -11.28 -1.94
CA PHE A 10 -10.57 -11.30 -1.97
C PHE A 10 -9.98 -11.94 -0.70
N ALA A 11 -10.80 -12.35 0.26
CA ALA A 11 -10.30 -13.02 1.46
C ALA A 11 -9.82 -14.44 1.11
N ILE A 12 -8.79 -14.92 1.80
CA ILE A 12 -8.29 -16.28 1.66
C ILE A 12 -8.49 -16.97 3.01
N PRO A 13 -9.39 -17.95 3.14
CA PRO A 13 -9.69 -18.60 4.41
C PRO A 13 -8.43 -19.07 5.14
N GLY A 14 -8.25 -18.58 6.37
CA GLY A 14 -7.10 -18.92 7.21
C GLY A 14 -5.76 -18.29 6.80
N GLN A 15 -5.74 -17.40 5.81
CA GLN A 15 -4.50 -16.71 5.38
C GLN A 15 -4.63 -15.19 5.26
N LEU A 16 -5.75 -14.69 4.76
CA LEU A 16 -5.99 -13.27 4.53
C LEU A 16 -7.41 -12.91 4.91
N GLU A 17 -7.53 -11.94 5.81
CA GLU A 17 -8.78 -11.30 6.18
C GLU A 17 -8.71 -9.78 6.04
N PHE A 18 -9.86 -9.14 5.88
CA PHE A 18 -9.97 -7.68 5.84
C PHE A 18 -10.76 -7.20 7.04
N VAL A 19 -10.16 -6.31 7.83
CA VAL A 19 -10.70 -5.85 9.10
C VAL A 19 -10.80 -4.33 9.12
N SER A 20 -11.82 -3.82 9.81
CA SER A 20 -11.90 -2.39 10.12
C SER A 20 -11.00 -2.06 11.32
N ARG A 21 -10.24 -0.98 11.22
CA ARG A 21 -9.44 -0.40 12.31
C ARG A 21 -9.87 1.04 12.53
N GLY A 22 -10.93 1.22 13.32
CA GLY A 22 -11.59 2.51 13.49
C GLY A 22 -12.54 2.84 12.33
N ASP A 23 -12.90 4.11 12.20
CA ASP A 23 -13.91 4.55 11.24
C ASP A 23 -13.33 4.59 9.82
N ASN A 24 -13.92 3.79 8.92
CA ASN A 24 -13.61 3.77 7.49
C ASN A 24 -12.15 3.48 7.12
N PHE A 25 -11.39 2.82 8.00
CA PHE A 25 -10.01 2.43 7.74
C PHE A 25 -9.88 0.91 7.69
N THR A 26 -9.64 0.38 6.49
CA THR A 26 -9.58 -1.07 6.26
C THR A 26 -8.12 -1.54 6.16
N VAL A 27 -7.83 -2.63 6.87
CA VAL A 27 -6.52 -3.29 6.87
C VAL A 27 -6.70 -4.73 6.39
N ALA A 28 -5.80 -5.17 5.53
CA ALA A 28 -5.59 -6.57 5.19
C ALA A 28 -4.64 -7.18 6.22
N GLU A 29 -5.11 -8.20 6.94
CA GLU A 29 -4.30 -8.96 7.89
C GLU A 29 -3.94 -10.30 7.23
N VAL A 30 -2.64 -10.52 7.06
CA VAL A 30 -2.09 -11.75 6.51
C VAL A 30 -1.49 -12.57 7.63
N THR A 31 -1.89 -13.83 7.75
CA THR A 31 -1.27 -14.81 8.64
C THR A 31 -1.15 -16.12 7.88
N ASN A 32 0.05 -16.48 7.43
CA ASN A 32 0.26 -17.70 6.65
C ASN A 32 1.32 -18.61 7.27
N ALA A 33 1.79 -19.60 6.51
CA ALA A 33 2.76 -20.58 7.00
C ALA A 33 4.11 -19.93 7.38
N HIS A 34 4.44 -18.78 6.81
CA HIS A 34 5.76 -18.17 6.87
C HIS A 34 5.83 -16.87 7.66
N ALA A 35 4.76 -16.09 7.74
CA ALA A 35 4.79 -14.75 8.33
C ALA A 35 3.40 -14.24 8.72
N THR A 36 3.42 -13.15 9.50
CA THR A 36 2.28 -12.26 9.70
C THR A 36 2.58 -10.88 9.13
N ALA A 37 1.60 -10.21 8.56
CA ALA A 37 1.71 -8.84 8.09
C ALA A 37 0.37 -8.11 8.19
N SER A 38 0.44 -6.79 8.41
CA SER A 38 -0.72 -5.91 8.32
C SER A 38 -0.49 -4.87 7.24
N ILE A 39 -1.47 -4.71 6.34
CA ILE A 39 -1.35 -3.84 5.16
C ILE A 39 -2.58 -2.93 5.11
N ALA A 40 -2.40 -1.63 5.25
CA ALA A 40 -3.48 -0.67 5.08
C ALA A 40 -3.83 -0.55 3.59
N LEU A 41 -5.13 -0.56 3.27
CA LEU A 41 -5.58 -0.30 1.90
C LEU A 41 -5.26 1.14 1.47
N GLN A 42 -5.30 2.09 2.40
CA GLN A 42 -4.75 3.42 2.13
C GLN A 42 -3.25 3.31 1.89
N GLY A 43 -2.79 3.83 0.76
CA GLY A 43 -1.39 3.81 0.38
C GLY A 43 -0.81 2.45 -0.01
N ALA A 44 -1.61 1.38 -0.08
CA ALA A 44 -1.12 -0.01 -0.12
C ALA A 44 0.04 -0.21 0.89
N HIS A 45 -0.16 0.32 2.10
CA HIS A 45 0.91 0.59 3.04
C HIS A 45 1.15 -0.64 3.91
N VAL A 46 2.26 -1.35 3.70
CA VAL A 46 2.68 -2.42 4.62
C VAL A 46 3.02 -1.77 5.96
N MET A 47 2.18 -1.99 6.96
CA MET A 47 2.34 -1.41 8.30
C MET A 47 3.31 -2.24 9.12
N THR A 48 3.17 -3.57 9.07
CA THR A 48 4.04 -4.51 9.78
C THR A 48 4.28 -5.74 8.93
N TRP A 49 5.41 -6.40 9.18
CA TRP A 49 5.72 -7.75 8.70
C TRP A 49 6.69 -8.41 9.68
N ALA A 50 6.41 -9.66 10.01
CA ALA A 50 7.22 -10.49 10.88
C ALA A 50 7.27 -11.93 10.34
N PRO A 51 8.46 -12.46 10.02
CA PRO A 51 8.62 -13.89 9.77
C PRO A 51 8.16 -14.71 10.99
N LYS A 52 7.62 -15.91 10.73
CA LYS A 52 7.07 -16.77 11.76
C LYS A 52 8.12 -17.14 12.79
N GLY A 53 7.80 -16.88 14.07
CA GLY A 53 8.69 -17.13 15.20
C GLY A 53 9.85 -16.13 15.33
N GLN A 54 9.86 -15.05 14.55
CA GLN A 54 10.86 -13.98 14.62
C GLN A 54 10.23 -12.69 15.16
N GLN A 55 11.09 -11.74 15.53
CA GLN A 55 10.65 -10.39 15.85
C GLN A 55 10.17 -9.65 14.58
N PRO A 56 9.29 -8.63 14.72
CA PRO A 56 8.91 -7.77 13.61
C PRO A 56 10.13 -7.14 12.95
N VAL A 57 10.18 -7.19 11.62
CA VAL A 57 11.27 -6.59 10.81
C VAL A 57 10.84 -5.23 10.27
N ILE A 58 9.55 -5.05 9.97
CA ILE A 58 9.01 -3.76 9.55
C ILE A 58 8.46 -3.05 10.78
N TRP A 59 9.09 -1.93 11.14
CA TRP A 59 8.74 -1.14 12.30
C TRP A 59 7.54 -0.23 12.04
N LEU A 60 6.59 -0.22 12.97
CA LEU A 60 5.48 0.74 13.01
C LEU A 60 5.58 1.58 14.27
N SER A 61 5.35 2.89 14.15
CA SER A 61 5.33 3.77 15.33
C SER A 61 4.18 3.42 16.27
N SER A 62 4.45 3.37 17.57
CA SER A 62 3.41 3.29 18.61
C SER A 62 2.42 4.45 18.57
N ASP A 63 2.82 5.59 17.99
CA ASP A 63 2.01 6.79 17.84
C ASP A 63 1.32 6.86 16.46
N ALA A 64 1.41 5.80 15.65
CA ALA A 64 0.80 5.78 14.32
C ALA A 64 -0.72 5.92 14.44
N LYS A 65 -1.26 6.97 13.82
CA LYS A 65 -2.70 7.21 13.74
C LYS A 65 -3.23 6.72 12.40
N LEU A 66 -4.23 5.85 12.44
CA LEU A 66 -4.92 5.37 11.24
C LEU A 66 -6.08 6.31 10.96
N ALA A 67 -5.92 7.16 9.95
CA ALA A 67 -6.92 8.12 9.55
C ALA A 67 -6.90 8.30 8.03
N ALA A 68 -8.10 8.39 7.45
CA ALA A 68 -8.26 8.63 6.02
C ALA A 68 -7.55 9.92 5.60
N GLY A 69 -6.79 9.89 4.51
CA GLY A 69 -6.07 11.05 3.98
C GLY A 69 -4.81 11.44 4.76
N LYS A 70 -4.41 10.70 5.80
CA LYS A 70 -3.21 10.99 6.61
C LYS A 70 -2.15 9.92 6.44
N SER A 71 -0.88 10.33 6.39
CA SER A 71 0.25 9.39 6.28
C SER A 71 0.42 8.58 7.56
N ILE A 72 0.70 7.29 7.41
CA ILE A 72 1.06 6.40 8.52
C ILE A 72 2.56 6.55 8.82
N ARG A 73 2.91 6.65 10.11
CA ARG A 73 4.31 6.76 10.58
C ARG A 73 4.91 5.38 10.83
N GLY A 74 5.96 5.04 10.09
CA GLY A 74 6.54 3.69 10.06
C GLY A 74 5.99 2.87 8.89
N GLY A 75 6.33 1.58 8.83
CA GLY A 75 5.95 0.67 7.77
C GLY A 75 6.75 0.87 6.48
N VAL A 76 6.10 0.65 5.34
CA VAL A 76 6.62 0.88 3.99
C VAL A 76 5.75 1.93 3.26
N PRO A 77 5.88 3.23 3.58
CA PRO A 77 5.23 4.28 2.81
C PRO A 77 5.66 4.27 1.35
N ILE A 78 4.69 4.26 0.43
CA ILE A 78 4.92 4.41 -1.01
C ILE A 78 5.01 5.91 -1.34
N CYS A 79 6.18 6.35 -1.79
CA CYS A 79 6.41 7.71 -2.30
C CYS A 79 6.23 7.69 -3.82
N TRP A 80 5.19 8.35 -4.32
CA TRP A 80 4.90 8.43 -5.76
C TRP A 80 3.91 9.58 -6.02
N PRO A 81 4.06 10.37 -7.11
CA PRO A 81 5.01 10.23 -8.23
C PRO A 81 6.28 11.08 -8.07
N TRP A 82 6.61 11.52 -6.86
CA TRP A 82 7.93 12.09 -6.53
C TRP A 82 8.37 11.68 -5.13
N PHE A 83 9.68 11.79 -4.88
CA PHE A 83 10.28 11.60 -3.57
C PHE A 83 10.72 12.96 -2.98
N GLY A 84 10.51 13.15 -1.67
CA GLY A 84 10.84 14.40 -0.99
C GLY A 84 9.87 15.54 -1.35
N PRO A 85 10.29 16.82 -1.20
CA PRO A 85 9.51 17.96 -1.64
C PRO A 85 9.24 17.91 -3.15
N HIS A 86 8.09 18.43 -3.59
CA HIS A 86 7.84 18.60 -5.02
C HIS A 86 8.86 19.59 -5.60
N ALA A 87 9.39 19.30 -6.80
CA ALA A 87 10.55 20.00 -7.35
C ALA A 87 10.36 21.52 -7.54
N THR A 88 9.13 21.95 -7.90
CA THR A 88 8.84 23.33 -8.31
C THR A 88 7.62 23.96 -7.64
N ASP A 89 6.88 23.19 -6.84
CA ASP A 89 5.60 23.65 -6.26
C ASP A 89 5.53 23.23 -4.79
N ALA A 90 5.90 24.15 -3.91
CA ALA A 90 5.96 23.91 -2.47
C ALA A 90 4.57 23.71 -1.82
N ALA A 91 3.47 24.00 -2.53
CA ALA A 91 2.12 23.74 -2.03
C ALA A 91 1.71 22.26 -2.18
N LYS A 92 2.39 21.50 -3.05
CA LYS A 92 2.15 20.06 -3.22
C LYS A 92 2.73 19.25 -2.05
N PRO A 93 2.12 18.11 -1.71
CA PRO A 93 2.59 17.29 -0.60
C PRO A 93 4.01 16.76 -0.83
N GLY A 94 4.78 16.64 0.25
CA GLY A 94 6.02 15.88 0.22
C GLY A 94 5.75 14.39 0.00
N HIS A 95 6.59 13.75 -0.82
CA HIS A 95 6.56 12.34 -1.20
C HIS A 95 5.36 11.93 -2.04
N GLY A 96 4.82 12.86 -2.82
CA GLY A 96 3.62 12.61 -3.62
C GLY A 96 2.37 12.38 -2.75
N HIS A 97 1.39 11.70 -3.34
CA HIS A 97 0.08 11.51 -2.73
C HIS A 97 -0.27 10.03 -2.49
N ALA A 98 0.47 9.10 -3.11
CA ALA A 98 0.20 7.66 -3.08
C ALA A 98 -0.07 7.12 -1.66
N ARG A 99 0.80 7.42 -0.69
CA ARG A 99 0.71 6.97 0.71
C ARG A 99 -0.50 7.47 1.51
N THR A 100 -1.25 8.46 1.00
CA THR A 100 -2.39 9.07 1.72
C THR A 100 -3.73 8.84 1.05
N VAL A 101 -3.75 8.31 -0.17
CA VAL A 101 -4.99 8.11 -0.92
C VAL A 101 -5.45 6.64 -0.86
N PRO A 102 -6.74 6.35 -1.10
CA PRO A 102 -7.22 4.98 -1.18
C PRO A 102 -6.59 4.21 -2.33
N TRP A 103 -6.28 2.94 -2.07
CA TRP A 103 -6.03 1.94 -3.09
C TRP A 103 -7.13 0.90 -3.02
N GLU A 104 -7.44 0.29 -4.16
CA GLU A 104 -8.36 -0.83 -4.23
C GLU A 104 -7.60 -2.15 -4.36
N VAL A 105 -8.10 -3.19 -3.69
CA VAL A 105 -7.64 -4.56 -3.93
C VAL A 105 -8.25 -5.02 -5.25
N ILE A 106 -7.41 -5.44 -6.18
CA ILE A 106 -7.84 -5.96 -7.49
C ILE A 106 -7.66 -7.47 -7.61
N GLU A 107 -6.71 -8.05 -6.88
CA GLU A 107 -6.44 -9.49 -6.90
C GLU A 107 -5.76 -9.93 -5.60
N THR A 108 -6.00 -11.18 -5.20
CA THR A 108 -5.35 -11.84 -4.07
C THR A 108 -5.11 -13.30 -4.40
N ARG A 109 -3.94 -13.85 -4.05
CA ARG A 109 -3.57 -15.24 -4.37
C ARG A 109 -2.91 -15.92 -3.18
N ALA A 110 -3.34 -17.15 -2.90
CA ALA A 110 -2.54 -18.09 -2.12
C ALA A 110 -1.53 -18.73 -3.07
N LEU A 111 -0.25 -18.47 -2.86
CA LEU A 111 0.80 -18.96 -3.76
C LEU A 111 1.21 -20.40 -3.42
N PRO A 112 1.67 -21.19 -4.41
CA PRO A 112 2.35 -22.44 -4.16
C PRO A 112 3.50 -22.24 -3.16
N GLY A 113 3.54 -23.08 -2.12
CA GLY A 113 4.51 -22.94 -1.04
C GLY A 113 4.01 -22.15 0.17
N GLY A 114 2.80 -21.57 0.14
CA GLY A 114 2.13 -21.03 1.34
C GLY A 114 2.36 -19.55 1.64
N ALA A 115 2.88 -18.79 0.66
CA ALA A 115 2.90 -17.32 0.70
C ALA A 115 1.55 -16.74 0.23
N THR A 116 1.33 -15.47 0.53
CA THR A 116 0.10 -14.75 0.17
C THR A 116 0.46 -13.50 -0.61
N GLU A 117 -0.15 -13.32 -1.78
CA GLU A 117 0.05 -12.14 -2.62
C GLU A 117 -1.23 -11.30 -2.68
N LEU A 118 -1.07 -9.98 -2.64
CA LEU A 118 -2.13 -9.00 -2.79
C LEU A 118 -1.70 -7.97 -3.84
N THR A 119 -2.58 -7.70 -4.80
CA THR A 119 -2.38 -6.66 -5.81
C THR A 119 -3.34 -5.52 -5.55
N PHE A 120 -2.78 -4.32 -5.42
CA PHE A 120 -3.50 -3.07 -5.21
C PHE A 120 -3.36 -2.16 -6.42
N GLN A 121 -4.41 -1.37 -6.70
CA GLN A 121 -4.42 -0.30 -7.71
C GLN A 121 -4.73 1.02 -7.01
N LEU A 122 -3.93 2.06 -7.26
CA LEU A 122 -4.25 3.40 -6.76
C LEU A 122 -5.56 3.89 -7.40
N VAL A 123 -6.47 4.40 -6.58
CA VAL A 123 -7.77 4.91 -7.05
C VAL A 123 -7.59 6.33 -7.60
N GLU A 124 -7.90 6.52 -8.88
CA GLU A 124 -7.92 7.85 -9.49
C GLU A 124 -9.20 8.60 -9.11
N SER A 125 -9.08 9.90 -8.85
CA SER A 125 -10.17 10.82 -8.55
C SER A 125 -9.83 12.21 -9.09
N ASP A 126 -10.79 13.12 -9.14
CA ASP A 126 -10.53 14.51 -9.55
C ASP A 126 -9.43 15.16 -8.68
N ALA A 127 -9.39 14.83 -7.39
CA ALA A 127 -8.37 15.31 -6.47
C ALA A 127 -6.96 14.76 -6.81
N THR A 128 -6.83 13.47 -7.11
CA THR A 128 -5.52 12.90 -7.48
C THR A 128 -5.07 13.36 -8.87
N ARG A 129 -5.99 13.50 -9.83
CA ARG A 129 -5.71 14.07 -11.16
C ARG A 129 -5.28 15.53 -11.09
N ALA A 130 -5.84 16.32 -10.17
CA ALA A 130 -5.40 17.70 -9.94
C ALA A 130 -3.96 17.78 -9.40
N VAL A 131 -3.53 16.79 -8.61
CA VAL A 131 -2.16 16.71 -8.11
C VAL A 131 -1.19 16.21 -9.18
N TRP A 132 -1.61 15.21 -9.96
CA TRP A 132 -0.84 14.52 -10.99
C TRP A 132 -1.69 14.32 -12.26
N PRO A 133 -1.64 15.26 -13.22
CA PRO A 133 -2.51 15.27 -14.39
C PRO A 133 -1.91 14.42 -15.54
N HIS A 134 -1.42 13.21 -15.22
CA HIS A 134 -0.91 12.26 -16.19
C HIS A 134 -1.62 10.92 -16.07
N ALA A 135 -1.93 10.30 -17.21
CA ALA A 135 -2.53 8.98 -17.32
C ALA A 135 -1.47 7.90 -17.02
N THR A 136 -1.12 7.76 -15.74
CA THR A 136 -0.13 6.79 -15.28
C THR A 136 -0.71 5.88 -14.19
N PRO A 137 -1.47 4.82 -14.55
CA PRO A 137 -1.98 3.91 -13.54
C PRO A 137 -0.83 3.22 -12.81
N VAL A 138 -0.94 3.15 -11.48
CA VAL A 138 0.09 2.59 -10.60
C VAL A 138 -0.48 1.47 -9.73
N GLN A 139 0.25 0.36 -9.68
CA GLN A 139 -0.08 -0.82 -8.90
C GLN A 139 0.98 -1.12 -7.86
N ALA A 140 0.57 -1.70 -6.74
CA ALA A 140 1.46 -2.23 -5.73
C ALA A 140 1.16 -3.72 -5.59
N ILE A 141 2.17 -4.57 -5.78
CA ILE A 141 2.07 -6.03 -5.62
C ILE A 141 2.87 -6.39 -4.38
N ILE A 142 2.19 -6.97 -3.39
CA ILE A 142 2.78 -7.29 -2.10
C ILE A 142 2.69 -8.79 -1.87
N THR A 143 3.85 -9.44 -1.77
CA THR A 143 3.94 -10.87 -1.45
C THR A 143 4.49 -11.05 -0.03
N VAL A 144 3.68 -11.67 0.83
CA VAL A 144 4.01 -12.00 2.21
C VAL A 144 4.38 -13.48 2.28
N GLY A 145 5.66 -13.78 2.44
CA GLY A 145 6.18 -15.14 2.58
C GLY A 145 7.31 -15.21 3.61
N LYS A 146 8.28 -16.10 3.35
CA LYS A 146 9.54 -16.14 4.14
C LYS A 146 10.30 -14.83 4.04
N ASP A 147 10.18 -14.20 2.88
CA ASP A 147 10.60 -12.84 2.58
C ASP A 147 9.36 -11.97 2.36
N LEU A 148 9.52 -10.66 2.51
CA LEU A 148 8.53 -9.66 2.08
C LEU A 148 8.99 -9.06 0.75
N THR A 149 8.16 -9.19 -0.28
CA THR A 149 8.36 -8.51 -1.57
C THR A 149 7.31 -7.42 -1.73
N VAL A 150 7.75 -6.21 -2.09
CA VAL A 150 6.87 -5.08 -2.43
C VAL A 150 7.33 -4.54 -3.78
N GLU A 151 6.46 -4.63 -4.78
CA GLU A 151 6.71 -4.13 -6.13
C GLU A 151 5.79 -2.95 -6.42
N LEU A 152 6.34 -1.87 -6.96
CA LEU A 152 5.58 -0.71 -7.43
C LEU A 152 5.67 -0.69 -8.96
N VAL A 153 4.51 -0.75 -9.63
CA VAL A 153 4.43 -0.86 -11.08
C VAL A 153 3.69 0.35 -11.63
N THR A 154 4.42 1.26 -12.27
CA THR A 154 3.85 2.42 -12.97
C THR A 154 3.80 2.16 -14.47
N ARG A 155 2.65 2.35 -15.11
CA ARG A 155 2.54 2.34 -16.58
C ARG A 155 2.38 3.75 -17.09
N ASN A 156 3.10 4.12 -18.16
CA ASN A 156 2.89 5.39 -18.84
C ASN A 156 1.91 5.19 -20.01
N ASN A 157 0.67 5.66 -19.87
CA ASN A 157 -0.33 5.64 -20.94
C ASN A 157 -0.43 6.99 -21.68
N GLU A 158 0.48 7.93 -21.41
CA GLU A 158 0.58 9.17 -22.17
C GLU A 158 1.15 8.94 -23.56
N LYS A 159 0.91 9.90 -24.44
CA LYS A 159 1.56 9.95 -25.76
C LYS A 159 3.01 10.45 -25.69
N ALA A 160 3.42 11.01 -24.55
CA ALA A 160 4.72 11.60 -24.33
C ALA A 160 5.41 10.96 -23.11
N PRO A 161 6.75 11.04 -23.01
CA PRO A 161 7.47 10.65 -21.81
C PRO A 161 6.99 11.44 -20.57
N VAL A 162 6.89 10.75 -19.44
CA VAL A 162 6.58 11.33 -18.13
C VAL A 162 7.76 11.07 -17.19
N THR A 163 8.15 12.07 -16.41
CA THR A 163 9.21 11.93 -15.40
C THR A 163 8.58 11.68 -14.04
N ILE A 164 8.97 10.59 -13.37
CA ILE A 164 8.55 10.27 -12.01
C ILE A 164 9.76 10.15 -11.09
N GLY A 165 9.54 10.37 -9.80
CA GLY A 165 10.42 9.91 -8.73
C GLY A 165 9.63 9.01 -7.78
N GLU A 166 10.25 7.97 -7.25
CA GLU A 166 9.56 7.05 -6.36
C GLU A 166 10.48 6.44 -5.32
N ALA A 167 9.88 5.94 -4.23
CA ALA A 167 10.58 5.19 -3.20
C ALA A 167 9.62 4.29 -2.42
N LEU A 168 10.15 3.15 -2.00
CA LEU A 168 9.59 2.35 -0.90
C LEU A 168 10.31 2.79 0.39
N HIS A 169 9.69 3.66 1.18
CA HIS A 169 10.35 4.37 2.28
C HIS A 169 10.37 3.56 3.59
N THR A 170 10.90 2.34 3.54
CA THR A 170 10.82 1.36 4.62
C THR A 170 11.44 1.83 5.94
N TYR A 171 10.75 1.54 7.04
CA TYR A 171 11.26 1.65 8.41
C TYR A 171 11.51 0.24 8.94
N PHE A 172 12.74 0.01 9.40
CA PHE A 172 13.20 -1.25 10.02
C PHE A 172 13.31 -1.09 11.53
#